data_AF-A0A0F3H395-F1
#
_entry.id   AF-A0A0F3H395-F1
#
_cell.length_a   1.000
_cell.length_b   1.000
_cell.length_c   1.000
_cell.angle_alpha   90.00
_cell.angle_beta   90.00
_cell.angle_gamma   90.00
#
_symmetry.space_group_name_H-M   'P 1'
#
loop_
_entity.id
_entity.type
_entity.pdbx_description
1 polymer ?
#
loop_
_entity_poly.entity_id
_entity_poly.type
_entity_poly.pdbx_seq_one_letter_code
_entity_poly.pdbx_strand_id
1 'polypeptide(L)'
;MVIDVFHKLRGLVTKPGDYEISRLCSLFSSQPRHRALAPQSLSQLHEAISKRPASGDALLSAAKSTTDTALLLAAAETCIVRGGYDQAIDLLEGVRYLNPQDLRITDSIFRARHYKTTGRVNRVGHELADYFCFFPFVYLSLTRGGGCYCCCCSWLPQSIGNAYSDDFNDVWNSPAIKSIRAGIIDGSFSFCDKLSCYMIMLGLLPRRDSLTAYINAKVQSLAPEIREHVGRTASEIPTMGTIMPFRPFFVNLANDPVCNLYCPSCRQDKIIPDATELHRIEEATDNVVIPLLKTAAVVELSGAGDPFAGRSCMRLLAAINANDFPALKLVLMTNGNLLSSELWGRFENLEGRVASINISIDAATQHTYSLLRRGGDFDTVIKNARFAGQLYRQGKIENLKLCYVVQRENFTEMKDFVALAREIGASQMHFQNLANFTFTQEQYADKAIHLPAHPLHAQLQQIIKDPIFDDPMIILEAKG
;
A
#
# COMPACT_ATOMS: atom_id res chain seq x y z
N MET A 1 -5.72 -5.35 31.18
CA MET A 1 -4.52 -5.80 30.43
C MET A 1 -3.20 -5.51 31.16
N VAL A 2 -2.92 -4.29 31.64
CA VAL A 2 -1.66 -3.99 32.39
C VAL A 2 -1.47 -4.89 33.63
N ILE A 3 -2.56 -5.22 34.33
CA ILE A 3 -2.53 -6.06 35.54
C ILE A 3 -2.08 -7.51 35.25
N ASP A 4 -2.33 -8.04 34.04
CA ASP A 4 -2.12 -9.45 33.71
C ASP A 4 -0.64 -9.76 33.37
N VAL A 5 0.05 -8.83 32.69
CA VAL A 5 1.50 -8.94 32.42
C VAL A 5 2.31 -8.90 33.72
N PHE A 6 1.98 -7.97 34.62
CA PHE A 6 2.59 -7.92 35.95
C PHE A 6 2.30 -9.17 36.77
N HIS A 7 1.10 -9.76 36.68
CA HIS A 7 0.76 -10.97 37.43
C HIS A 7 1.46 -12.22 36.91
N LYS A 8 1.69 -12.32 35.59
CA LYS A 8 2.49 -13.41 34.97
C LYS A 8 4.00 -13.25 35.24
N LEU A 9 4.49 -12.02 35.33
CA LEU A 9 5.89 -11.72 35.67
C LEU A 9 6.16 -11.66 37.18
N ARG A 10 5.13 -11.67 38.05
CA ARG A 10 5.26 -11.53 39.51
C ARG A 10 6.15 -12.59 40.18
N GLY A 11 6.27 -13.78 39.60
CA GLY A 11 7.20 -14.82 40.07
C GLY A 11 8.68 -14.58 39.71
N LEU A 12 8.96 -13.59 38.87
CA LEU A 12 10.27 -13.30 38.28
C LEU A 12 10.86 -11.96 38.79
N VAL A 13 10.04 -11.10 39.39
CA VAL A 13 10.46 -9.78 39.90
C VAL A 13 11.04 -9.93 41.32
N THR A 14 12.34 -10.19 41.40
CA THR A 14 13.04 -10.28 42.71
C THR A 14 14.09 -9.19 42.88
N LYS A 15 14.49 -8.49 41.80
CA LYS A 15 15.54 -7.47 41.82
C LYS A 15 15.11 -6.17 41.12
N PRO A 16 15.72 -5.01 41.45
CA PRO A 16 15.34 -3.70 40.91
C PRO A 16 15.28 -3.57 39.37
N GLY A 17 16.09 -4.30 38.61
CA GLY A 17 16.05 -4.26 37.13
C GLY A 17 15.06 -5.24 36.48
N ASP A 18 14.45 -6.16 37.24
CA ASP A 18 13.29 -6.91 36.75
C ASP A 18 12.05 -6.00 36.69
N TYR A 19 12.02 -4.97 37.53
CA TYR A 19 11.03 -3.89 37.48
C TYR A 19 11.17 -3.04 36.20
N GLU A 20 12.40 -2.79 35.74
CA GLU A 20 12.67 -2.07 34.50
C GLU A 20 12.17 -2.85 33.28
N ILE A 21 12.45 -4.15 33.19
CA ILE A 21 11.96 -5.02 32.11
C ILE A 21 10.43 -5.13 32.14
N SER A 22 9.82 -5.29 33.32
CA SER A 22 8.36 -5.32 33.47
C SER A 22 7.70 -4.01 33.03
N ARG A 23 8.33 -2.88 33.37
CA ARG A 23 7.89 -1.55 32.92
C ARG A 23 7.99 -1.42 31.39
N LEU A 24 9.09 -1.84 30.78
CA LEU A 24 9.28 -1.80 29.32
C LEU A 24 8.28 -2.71 28.59
N CYS A 25 8.01 -3.92 29.09
CA CYS A 25 6.98 -4.80 28.54
C CYS A 25 5.58 -4.15 28.62
N SER A 26 5.29 -3.45 29.72
CA SER A 26 4.03 -2.71 29.86
C SER A 26 3.91 -1.56 28.86
N LEU A 27 5.02 -0.89 28.53
CA LEU A 27 5.05 0.12 27.47
C LEU A 27 4.68 -0.50 26.11
N PHE A 28 5.19 -1.69 25.80
CA PHE A 28 4.83 -2.40 24.56
C PHE A 28 3.32 -2.70 24.51
N SER A 29 2.72 -3.14 25.62
CA SER A 29 1.27 -3.37 25.72
C SER A 29 0.46 -2.10 25.47
N SER A 30 0.90 -0.95 26.01
CA SER A 30 0.20 0.33 25.88
C SER A 30 0.41 1.03 24.54
N GLN A 31 1.44 0.65 23.79
CA GLN A 31 1.76 1.32 22.54
C GLN A 31 0.73 0.98 21.45
N PRO A 32 0.26 1.95 20.65
CA PRO A 32 -0.67 1.69 19.57
C PRO A 32 -0.12 0.70 18.53
N ARG A 33 -1.00 -0.16 17.99
CA ARG A 33 -0.65 -1.20 17.01
C ARG A 33 -0.26 -0.64 15.64
N HIS A 34 -0.76 0.54 15.28
CA HIS A 34 -0.42 1.22 14.03
C HIS A 34 0.95 1.93 14.07
N ARG A 35 1.79 1.61 15.06
CA ARG A 35 3.13 2.18 15.23
C ARG A 35 4.12 1.11 15.72
N ALA A 36 5.23 0.98 15.02
CA ALA A 36 6.40 0.19 15.42
C ALA A 36 6.91 0.59 16.79
N LEU A 37 7.47 -0.37 17.55
CA LEU A 37 8.00 -0.13 18.90
C LEU A 37 8.96 1.06 18.91
N ALA A 38 8.77 1.97 19.86
CA ALA A 38 9.57 3.20 19.92
C ALA A 38 11.07 2.85 20.03
N PRO A 39 11.95 3.42 19.17
CA PRO A 39 13.37 3.08 19.16
C PRO A 39 14.07 3.23 20.51
N GLN A 40 13.67 4.23 21.30
CA GLN A 40 14.22 4.43 22.65
C GLN A 40 13.84 3.28 23.60
N SER A 41 12.57 2.85 23.59
CA SER A 41 12.10 1.73 24.42
C SER A 41 12.77 0.42 24.01
N LEU A 42 13.00 0.21 22.72
CA LEU A 42 13.74 -0.94 22.20
C LEU A 42 15.19 -0.93 22.69
N SER A 43 15.88 0.20 22.54
CA SER A 43 17.27 0.34 23.00
C SER A 43 17.40 0.08 24.50
N GLN A 44 16.48 0.60 25.31
CA GLN A 44 16.45 0.36 26.75
C GLN A 44 16.21 -1.11 27.08
N LEU A 45 15.31 -1.78 26.36
CA LEU A 45 15.07 -3.21 26.54
C LEU A 45 16.29 -4.05 26.17
N HIS A 46 16.91 -3.76 25.03
CA HIS A 46 18.12 -4.45 24.57
C HIS A 46 19.27 -4.30 25.56
N GLU A 47 19.48 -3.09 26.09
CA GLU A 47 20.47 -2.82 27.12
C GLU A 47 20.18 -3.57 28.42
N ALA A 48 18.92 -3.56 28.88
CA ALA A 48 18.50 -4.25 30.10
C ALA A 48 18.69 -5.77 29.99
N ILE A 49 18.33 -6.38 28.86
CA ILE A 49 18.52 -7.82 28.58
C ILE A 49 20.01 -8.16 28.54
N SER A 50 20.83 -7.33 27.88
CA SER A 50 22.28 -7.56 27.78
C SER A 50 22.97 -7.52 29.15
N LYS A 51 22.54 -6.61 30.03
CA LYS A 51 23.05 -6.53 31.41
C LYS A 51 22.55 -7.66 32.31
N ARG A 52 21.43 -8.31 31.97
CA ARG A 52 20.76 -9.32 32.81
C ARG A 52 20.25 -10.51 31.98
N PRO A 53 21.15 -11.44 31.60
CA PRO A 53 20.76 -12.62 30.82
C PRO A 53 19.62 -13.43 31.46
N ALA A 54 19.63 -13.61 32.79
CA ALA A 54 18.60 -14.38 33.51
C ALA A 54 17.18 -13.82 33.32
N SER A 55 17.02 -12.49 33.22
CA SER A 55 15.72 -11.88 32.96
C SER A 55 15.24 -12.15 31.53
N GLY A 56 16.17 -12.26 30.56
CA GLY A 56 15.87 -12.71 29.21
C GLY A 56 15.40 -14.18 29.17
N ASP A 57 16.04 -15.07 29.93
CA ASP A 57 15.62 -16.49 30.00
C ASP A 57 14.20 -16.63 30.56
N ALA A 58 13.88 -15.79 31.54
CA ALA A 58 12.56 -15.72 32.12
C ALA A 58 11.48 -15.26 31.12
N LEU A 59 11.77 -14.24 30.30
CA LEU A 59 10.88 -13.79 29.21
C LEU A 59 10.64 -14.91 28.19
N LEU A 60 11.70 -15.61 27.77
CA LEU A 60 11.61 -16.72 26.82
C LEU A 60 10.80 -17.88 27.39
N SER A 61 10.96 -18.19 28.69
CA SER A 61 10.17 -19.22 29.36
C SER A 61 8.69 -18.84 29.43
N ALA A 62 8.39 -17.60 29.78
CA ALA A 62 7.02 -17.10 29.89
C ALA A 62 6.30 -17.02 28.53
N ALA A 63 7.05 -16.81 27.44
CA ALA A 63 6.53 -16.79 26.07
C ALA A 63 5.99 -18.13 25.57
N LYS A 64 6.49 -19.27 26.08
CA LYS A 64 6.11 -20.61 25.60
C LYS A 64 4.64 -20.97 25.80
N SER A 65 3.96 -20.32 26.74
CA SER A 65 2.59 -20.67 27.15
C SER A 65 1.63 -19.47 27.14
N THR A 66 1.89 -18.47 26.30
CA THR A 66 1.13 -17.21 26.29
C THR A 66 0.67 -16.83 24.89
N THR A 67 -0.46 -16.13 24.83
CA THR A 67 -0.95 -15.42 23.63
C THR A 67 -0.80 -13.91 23.78
N ASP A 68 -0.21 -13.44 24.89
CA ASP A 68 0.02 -12.01 25.14
C ASP A 68 1.07 -11.45 24.17
N THR A 69 0.63 -10.56 23.29
CA THR A 69 1.48 -9.96 22.26
C THR A 69 2.68 -9.20 22.82
N ALA A 70 2.54 -8.52 23.96
CA ALA A 70 3.64 -7.72 24.50
C ALA A 70 4.75 -8.60 25.07
N LEU A 71 4.37 -9.70 25.73
CA LEU A 71 5.32 -10.69 26.21
C LEU A 71 6.02 -11.42 25.06
N LEU A 72 5.28 -11.76 23.99
CA LEU A 72 5.84 -12.36 22.78
C LEU A 72 6.80 -11.40 22.07
N LEU A 73 6.47 -10.11 21.98
CA LEU A 73 7.38 -9.08 21.47
C LEU A 73 8.66 -8.98 22.31
N ALA A 74 8.55 -8.90 23.63
CA ALA A 74 9.73 -8.81 24.51
C ALA A 74 10.62 -10.07 24.41
N ALA A 75 10.03 -11.26 24.29
CA ALA A 75 10.74 -12.51 24.06
C ALA A 75 11.41 -12.57 22.69
N ALA A 76 10.73 -12.09 21.64
CA ALA A 76 11.32 -12.01 20.31
C ALA A 76 12.50 -11.03 20.26
N GLU A 77 12.36 -9.83 20.88
CA GLU A 77 13.47 -8.88 21.00
C GLU A 77 14.64 -9.46 21.82
N THR A 78 14.35 -10.28 22.85
CA THR A 78 15.39 -11.03 23.57
C THR A 78 16.14 -11.99 22.66
N CYS A 79 15.44 -12.70 21.78
CA CYS A 79 16.06 -13.57 20.78
C CYS A 79 16.94 -12.76 19.81
N ILE A 80 16.46 -11.61 19.34
CA ILE A 80 17.20 -10.72 18.43
C ILE A 80 18.51 -10.25 19.05
N VAL A 81 18.49 -9.77 20.31
CA VAL A 81 19.68 -9.35 21.05
C VAL A 81 20.72 -10.47 21.16
N ARG A 82 20.26 -11.72 21.27
CA ARG A 82 21.10 -12.91 21.41
C ARG A 82 21.50 -13.55 20.07
N GLY A 83 21.15 -12.94 18.93
CA GLY A 83 21.42 -13.50 17.60
C GLY A 83 20.49 -14.65 17.18
N GLY A 84 19.46 -14.95 17.96
CA GLY A 84 18.44 -15.98 17.66
C GLY A 84 17.36 -15.47 16.70
N TYR A 85 17.74 -15.03 15.50
CA TYR A 85 16.81 -14.35 14.58
C TYR A 85 15.66 -15.24 14.11
N ASP A 86 15.93 -16.52 13.78
CA ASP A 86 14.89 -17.45 13.34
C ASP A 86 13.88 -17.73 14.45
N GLN A 87 14.36 -17.93 15.68
CA GLN A 87 13.50 -18.09 16.84
C GLN A 87 12.63 -16.85 17.09
N ALA A 88 13.18 -15.64 16.89
CA ALA A 88 12.40 -14.40 17.01
C ALA A 88 11.28 -14.32 15.96
N ILE A 89 11.58 -14.72 14.73
CA ILE A 89 10.60 -14.76 13.62
C ILE A 89 9.51 -15.78 13.96
N ASP A 90 9.86 -17.01 14.31
CA ASP A 90 8.90 -18.09 14.61
C ASP A 90 7.95 -17.71 15.75
N LEU A 91 8.45 -17.05 16.81
CA LEU A 91 7.64 -16.56 17.92
C LEU A 91 6.56 -15.56 17.48
N LEU A 92 6.86 -14.74 16.47
CA LEU A 92 6.01 -13.64 16.04
C LEU A 92 5.12 -13.97 14.85
N GLU A 93 5.50 -14.93 14.00
CA GLU A 93 4.74 -15.31 12.80
C GLU A 93 3.33 -15.80 13.15
N GLY A 94 3.19 -16.59 14.22
CA GLY A 94 1.88 -17.04 14.70
C GLY A 94 0.95 -15.90 15.14
N VAL A 95 1.51 -14.84 15.74
CA VAL A 95 0.72 -13.67 16.17
C VAL A 95 0.46 -12.71 15.00
N ARG A 96 1.42 -12.58 14.08
CA ARG A 96 1.27 -11.81 12.83
C ARG A 96 0.08 -12.32 12.03
N TYR A 97 -0.08 -13.64 11.95
CA TYR A 97 -1.22 -14.26 11.27
C TYR A 97 -2.58 -13.82 11.84
N LEU A 98 -2.66 -13.60 13.16
CA LEU A 98 -3.87 -13.13 13.83
C LEU A 98 -4.01 -11.60 13.81
N ASN A 99 -2.91 -10.86 13.70
CA ASN A 99 -2.87 -9.40 13.74
C ASN A 99 -1.94 -8.84 12.64
N PRO A 100 -2.30 -8.98 11.35
CA PRO A 100 -1.39 -8.69 10.25
C PRO A 100 -1.01 -7.20 10.14
N GLN A 101 -1.80 -6.30 10.72
CA GLN A 101 -1.55 -4.85 10.72
C GLN A 101 -0.91 -4.33 12.01
N ASP A 102 -0.48 -5.21 12.93
CA ASP A 102 0.24 -4.79 14.12
C ASP A 102 1.71 -4.49 13.79
N LEU A 103 2.01 -3.22 13.59
CA LEU A 103 3.34 -2.75 13.19
C LEU A 103 4.40 -3.03 14.23
N ARG A 104 4.05 -3.29 15.49
CA ARG A 104 5.02 -3.72 16.50
C ARG A 104 5.59 -5.10 16.14
N ILE A 105 4.74 -5.98 15.60
CA ILE A 105 5.09 -7.34 15.19
C ILE A 105 5.85 -7.31 13.87
N THR A 106 5.29 -6.67 12.83
CA THR A 106 5.89 -6.70 11.50
C THR A 106 7.27 -6.03 11.48
N ASP A 107 7.44 -4.95 12.24
CA ASP A 107 8.73 -4.26 12.41
C ASP A 107 9.79 -5.11 13.13
N SER A 108 9.40 -5.86 14.16
CA SER A 108 10.32 -6.74 14.91
C SER A 108 10.77 -7.92 14.04
N ILE A 109 9.87 -8.51 13.26
CA ILE A 109 10.22 -9.53 12.26
C ILE A 109 11.13 -8.95 11.18
N PHE A 110 10.83 -7.74 10.68
CA PHE A 110 11.68 -7.06 9.70
C PHE A 110 13.11 -6.87 10.25
N ARG A 111 13.26 -6.40 11.49
CA ARG A 111 14.58 -6.28 12.15
C ARG A 111 15.31 -7.60 12.23
N ALA A 112 14.65 -8.66 12.69
CA ALA A 112 15.26 -9.99 12.78
C ALA A 112 15.80 -10.46 11.41
N ARG A 113 15.00 -10.29 10.35
CA ARG A 113 15.42 -10.61 8.97
C ARG A 113 16.56 -9.73 8.49
N HIS A 114 16.50 -8.43 8.78
CA HIS A 114 17.54 -7.47 8.42
C HIS A 114 18.88 -7.84 9.07
N TYR A 115 18.92 -8.05 10.39
CA TYR A 115 20.15 -8.42 11.10
C TYR A 115 20.67 -9.80 10.71
N LYS A 116 19.79 -10.77 10.46
CA LYS A 116 20.17 -12.08 9.92
C LYS A 116 20.92 -11.94 8.58
N THR A 117 20.50 -11.00 7.74
CA THR A 117 21.07 -10.81 6.40
C THR A 117 22.33 -9.95 6.42
N THR A 118 22.35 -8.87 7.19
CA THR A 118 23.45 -7.89 7.18
C THR A 118 24.53 -8.17 8.22
N GLY A 119 24.22 -8.91 9.28
CA GLY A 119 25.07 -9.06 10.45
C GLY A 119 25.33 -7.75 11.22
N ARG A 120 24.65 -6.66 10.85
CA ARG A 120 24.88 -5.32 11.40
C ARG A 120 23.73 -4.89 12.29
N VAL A 121 24.04 -4.64 13.55
CA VAL A 121 23.18 -3.89 14.47
C VAL A 121 23.74 -2.47 14.55
N ASN A 122 23.23 -1.57 13.71
CA ASN A 122 23.68 -0.17 13.71
C ASN A 122 23.00 0.60 14.84
N ARG A 123 21.72 0.97 14.62
CA ARG A 123 20.86 1.72 15.53
C ARG A 123 19.48 1.09 15.52
N VAL A 124 19.11 0.47 16.65
CA VAL A 124 17.86 -0.28 16.78
C VAL A 124 16.66 0.61 16.44
N GLY A 125 15.78 0.10 15.58
CA GLY A 125 14.58 0.81 15.12
C GLY A 125 14.86 1.90 14.08
N HIS A 126 16.06 1.97 13.52
CA HIS A 126 16.45 2.90 12.46
C HIS A 126 17.18 2.18 11.31
N GLU A 127 16.77 0.95 11.00
CA GLU A 127 17.38 0.10 9.98
C GLU A 127 17.28 0.71 8.57
N LEU A 128 16.39 1.70 8.38
CA LEU A 128 16.18 2.42 7.13
C LEU A 128 16.75 3.86 7.16
N ALA A 129 17.65 4.17 8.09
CA ALA A 129 18.22 5.52 8.25
C ALA A 129 18.85 6.10 6.97
N ASP A 130 19.48 5.27 6.15
CA ASP A 130 20.11 5.69 4.89
C ASP A 130 19.10 6.03 3.77
N TYR A 131 17.82 5.68 3.96
CA TYR A 131 16.78 5.77 2.93
C TYR A 131 15.76 6.86 3.24
N PHE A 132 15.04 7.28 2.20
CA PHE A 132 13.98 8.28 2.30
C PHE A 132 12.75 7.89 1.48
N CYS A 133 11.55 8.08 2.04
CA CYS A 133 10.29 7.88 1.32
C CYS A 133 9.57 9.22 1.15
N PHE A 134 9.28 9.60 -0.09
CA PHE A 134 8.62 10.87 -0.39
C PHE A 134 7.09 10.80 -0.31
N PHE A 135 6.48 9.60 -0.25
CA PHE A 135 5.01 9.44 -0.29
C PHE A 135 4.29 10.30 0.76
N PRO A 136 4.67 10.30 2.06
CA PRO A 136 4.00 11.11 3.07
C PRO A 136 4.05 12.64 2.85
N PHE A 137 4.88 13.09 1.90
CA PHE A 137 5.11 14.51 1.61
C PHE A 137 4.36 14.97 0.35
N VAL A 138 3.93 14.05 -0.52
CA VAL A 138 3.35 14.41 -1.84
C VAL A 138 2.12 13.61 -2.22
N TYR A 139 1.81 12.51 -1.51
CA TYR A 139 0.75 11.59 -1.85
C TYR A 139 -0.40 11.69 -0.84
N LEU A 140 -1.63 11.67 -1.35
CA LEU A 140 -2.86 11.55 -0.59
C LEU A 140 -3.71 10.42 -1.16
N SER A 141 -4.25 9.57 -0.29
CA SER A 141 -5.34 8.67 -0.60
C SER A 141 -6.58 9.11 0.17
N LEU A 142 -7.67 9.35 -0.55
CA LEU A 142 -8.97 9.72 0.03
C LEU A 142 -9.91 8.51 -0.07
N THR A 143 -10.43 8.04 1.07
CA THR A 143 -11.30 6.86 1.14
C THR A 143 -12.78 7.22 1.25
N ARG A 144 -13.66 6.22 1.11
CA ARG A 144 -15.10 6.37 1.36
C ARG A 144 -15.33 6.99 2.74
N GLY A 145 -16.19 8.00 2.80
CA GLY A 145 -16.46 8.75 4.03
C GLY A 145 -15.43 9.83 4.42
N GLY A 146 -14.45 10.12 3.54
CA GLY A 146 -13.56 11.28 3.69
C GLY A 146 -12.24 11.03 4.41
N GLY A 147 -12.01 9.79 4.87
CA GLY A 147 -10.76 9.39 5.52
C GLY A 147 -9.54 9.65 4.63
N CYS A 148 -8.52 10.29 5.19
CA CYS A 148 -7.31 10.66 4.47
C CYS A 148 -6.12 9.83 4.93
N TYR A 149 -5.29 9.39 3.99
CA TYR A 149 -4.04 8.68 4.23
C TYR A 149 -2.94 9.26 3.35
N CYS A 150 -1.68 9.18 3.80
CA CYS A 150 -0.53 9.72 3.05
C CYS A 150 0.31 8.65 2.34
N CYS A 151 -0.22 7.41 2.30
CA CYS A 151 0.31 6.24 1.60
C CYS A 151 -0.84 5.23 1.48
N CYS A 152 -0.64 4.09 0.80
CA CYS A 152 -1.58 2.97 0.82
C CYS A 152 -1.97 2.63 2.27
N CYS A 153 -3.27 2.64 2.56
CA CYS A 153 -3.78 2.40 3.92
C CYS A 153 -3.48 0.98 4.44
N SER A 154 -3.11 0.04 3.56
CA SER A 154 -2.65 -1.29 3.96
C SER A 154 -1.19 -1.29 4.45
N TRP A 155 -0.34 -0.39 3.95
CA TRP A 155 1.07 -0.28 4.36
C TRP A 155 1.29 0.79 5.42
N LEU A 156 0.38 1.75 5.53
CA LEU A 156 0.40 2.83 6.51
C LEU A 156 -1.05 3.04 7.02
N PRO A 157 -1.47 2.29 8.06
CA PRO A 157 -2.87 2.27 8.49
C PRO A 157 -3.29 3.51 9.33
N GLN A 158 -2.36 4.40 9.64
CA GLN A 158 -2.66 5.64 10.36
C GLN A 158 -3.32 6.67 9.43
N SER A 159 -4.60 6.96 9.71
CA SER A 159 -5.30 8.09 9.08
C SER A 159 -4.68 9.43 9.51
N ILE A 160 -4.68 10.39 8.59
CA ILE A 160 -4.18 11.74 8.82
C ILE A 160 -5.30 12.75 9.12
N GLY A 161 -6.56 12.33 9.07
CA GLY A 161 -7.76 13.17 9.31
C GLY A 161 -8.91 12.84 8.36
N ASN A 162 -9.93 13.68 8.32
CA ASN A 162 -11.09 13.51 7.44
C ASN A 162 -11.37 14.79 6.63
N ALA A 163 -11.21 14.72 5.31
CA ALA A 163 -11.39 15.88 4.43
C ALA A 163 -12.85 16.29 4.19
N TYR A 164 -13.83 15.49 4.65
CA TYR A 164 -15.25 15.82 4.51
C TYR A 164 -15.80 16.54 5.74
N SER A 165 -15.12 16.45 6.89
CA SER A 165 -15.51 17.15 8.12
C SER A 165 -14.58 18.29 8.50
N ASP A 166 -13.32 18.25 8.06
CA ASP A 166 -12.26 19.14 8.52
C ASP A 166 -11.68 19.95 7.34
N ASP A 167 -11.07 21.11 7.63
CA ASP A 167 -10.32 21.85 6.60
C ASP A 167 -9.16 20.99 6.07
N PHE A 168 -9.06 20.90 4.75
CA PHE A 168 -8.07 20.02 4.13
C PHE A 168 -6.63 20.39 4.46
N ASN A 169 -6.30 21.67 4.63
CA ASN A 169 -4.92 22.08 4.94
C ASN A 169 -4.55 21.68 6.38
N ASP A 170 -5.52 21.72 7.30
CA ASP A 170 -5.36 21.21 8.66
C ASP A 170 -5.17 19.69 8.68
N VAL A 171 -5.92 18.95 7.85
CA VAL A 171 -5.72 17.50 7.65
C VAL A 171 -4.33 17.20 7.08
N TRP A 172 -3.90 17.93 6.05
CA TRP A 172 -2.62 17.73 5.36
C TRP A 172 -1.39 18.09 6.21
N ASN A 173 -1.59 18.85 7.29
CA ASN A 173 -0.57 19.20 8.27
C ASN A 173 -0.99 18.86 9.70
N SER A 174 -1.80 17.80 9.85
CA SER A 174 -2.26 17.33 11.15
C SER A 174 -1.11 16.80 12.01
N PRO A 175 -1.30 16.68 13.35
CA PRO A 175 -0.31 16.04 14.22
C PRO A 175 0.06 14.61 13.78
N ALA A 176 -0.89 13.88 13.19
CA ALA A 176 -0.69 12.52 12.71
C ALA A 176 0.31 12.46 11.56
N ILE A 177 0.10 13.24 10.48
CA ILE A 177 1.02 13.25 9.34
C ILE A 177 2.38 13.88 9.68
N LYS A 178 2.41 14.86 10.59
CA LYS A 178 3.67 15.40 11.13
C LYS A 178 4.49 14.31 11.81
N SER A 179 3.85 13.44 12.61
CA SER A 179 4.51 12.29 13.26
C SER A 179 5.00 11.25 12.25
N ILE A 180 4.22 10.99 11.20
CA ILE A 180 4.61 10.08 10.11
C ILE A 180 5.84 10.63 9.38
N ARG A 181 5.81 11.91 8.96
CA ARG A 181 6.93 12.58 8.29
C ARG A 181 8.17 12.61 9.17
N ALA A 182 8.02 12.85 10.48
CA ALA A 182 9.13 12.77 11.43
C ALA A 182 9.78 11.38 11.44
N GLY A 183 8.97 10.32 11.41
CA GLY A 183 9.46 8.94 11.33
C GLY A 183 10.18 8.61 10.00
N ILE A 184 9.84 9.28 8.90
CA ILE A 184 10.65 9.18 7.68
C ILE A 184 11.94 9.97 7.81
N ILE A 185 11.89 11.19 8.34
CA ILE A 185 13.05 12.08 8.48
C ILE A 185 14.12 11.43 9.38
N ASP A 186 13.72 10.89 10.53
CA ASP A 186 14.64 10.25 11.47
C ASP A 186 15.12 8.86 11.03
N GLY A 187 14.44 8.23 10.07
CA GLY A 187 14.81 6.92 9.52
C GLY A 187 14.20 5.71 10.23
N SER A 188 13.28 5.94 11.18
CA SER A 188 12.59 4.86 11.90
C SER A 188 11.48 4.19 11.10
N PHE A 189 10.86 4.93 10.18
CA PHE A 189 9.69 4.50 9.41
C PHE A 189 8.61 3.94 10.35
N SER A 190 8.43 4.59 11.52
CA SER A 190 7.67 4.05 12.66
C SER A 190 6.20 3.71 12.35
N PHE A 191 5.63 4.25 11.27
CA PHE A 191 4.24 4.04 10.86
C PHE A 191 4.11 3.15 9.61
N CYS A 192 5.23 2.66 9.07
CA CYS A 192 5.23 1.84 7.86
C CYS A 192 5.23 0.36 8.20
N ASP A 193 4.40 -0.42 7.50
CA ASP A 193 4.52 -1.87 7.47
C ASP A 193 5.68 -2.30 6.55
N LYS A 194 6.81 -2.59 7.18
CA LYS A 194 8.06 -2.93 6.52
C LYS A 194 8.03 -4.31 5.83
N LEU A 195 7.03 -5.14 6.11
CA LEU A 195 6.85 -6.45 5.47
C LEU A 195 5.88 -6.44 4.29
N SER A 196 5.08 -5.38 4.14
CA SER A 196 4.05 -5.27 3.11
C SER A 196 4.34 -4.16 2.09
N CYS A 197 5.08 -3.12 2.49
CA CYS A 197 5.43 -2.00 1.61
C CYS A 197 6.39 -2.45 0.50
N TYR A 198 5.94 -2.43 -0.75
CA TYR A 198 6.77 -2.84 -1.89
C TYR A 198 8.04 -1.98 -2.06
N MET A 199 7.97 -0.70 -1.72
CA MET A 199 9.14 0.19 -1.80
C MET A 199 10.29 -0.30 -0.89
N ILE A 200 9.94 -0.87 0.27
CA ILE A 200 10.89 -1.44 1.22
C ILE A 200 11.29 -2.84 0.77
N MET A 201 10.31 -3.71 0.51
CA MET A 201 10.54 -5.12 0.20
C MET A 201 11.37 -5.33 -1.08
N LEU A 202 11.17 -4.48 -2.09
CA LEU A 202 11.89 -4.53 -3.36
C LEU A 202 13.12 -3.62 -3.41
N GLY A 203 13.48 -2.96 -2.30
CA GLY A 203 14.66 -2.08 -2.23
C GLY A 203 14.59 -0.86 -3.16
N LEU A 204 13.39 -0.33 -3.42
CA LEU A 204 13.15 0.78 -4.35
C LEU A 204 13.23 2.16 -3.68
N LEU A 205 13.43 2.22 -2.36
CA LEU A 205 13.63 3.49 -1.67
C LEU A 205 14.93 4.16 -2.13
N PRO A 206 14.91 5.45 -2.49
CA PRO A 206 16.13 6.19 -2.77
C PRO A 206 16.97 6.35 -1.51
N ARG A 207 18.30 6.27 -1.67
CA ARG A 207 19.25 6.65 -0.63
C ARG A 207 19.27 8.16 -0.47
N ARG A 208 19.48 8.65 0.76
CA ARG A 208 19.50 10.08 1.08
C ARG A 208 20.59 10.87 0.35
N ASP A 209 21.77 10.28 0.21
CA ASP A 209 22.92 10.84 -0.52
C ASP A 209 22.62 11.11 -2.00
N SER A 210 21.69 10.34 -2.58
CA SER A 210 21.28 10.42 -3.98
C SER A 210 19.89 11.04 -4.18
N LEU A 211 19.25 11.50 -3.11
CA LEU A 211 17.82 11.85 -3.11
C LEU A 211 17.49 12.99 -4.08
N THR A 212 18.28 14.06 -4.09
CA THR A 212 18.09 15.19 -5.00
C THR A 212 18.20 14.74 -6.46
N ALA A 213 19.19 13.90 -6.79
CA ALA A 213 19.37 13.36 -8.13
C ALA A 213 18.19 12.45 -8.53
N TYR A 214 17.74 11.59 -7.62
CA TYR A 214 16.57 10.73 -7.83
C TYR A 214 15.31 11.54 -8.11
N ILE A 215 15.04 12.57 -7.29
CA ILE A 215 13.88 13.45 -7.45
C ILE A 215 13.96 14.19 -8.77
N ASN A 216 15.12 14.79 -9.08
CA ASN A 216 15.32 15.50 -10.34
C ASN A 216 15.09 14.59 -11.53
N ALA A 217 15.61 13.36 -11.53
CA ALA A 217 15.37 12.40 -12.61
C ALA A 217 13.87 12.09 -12.78
N LYS A 218 13.14 11.88 -11.67
CA LYS A 218 11.69 11.64 -11.72
C LYS A 218 10.92 12.86 -12.21
N VAL A 219 11.24 14.05 -11.72
CA VAL A 219 10.62 15.31 -12.14
C VAL A 219 10.90 15.61 -13.61
N GLN A 220 12.13 15.37 -14.09
CA GLN A 220 12.48 15.54 -15.50
C GLN A 220 11.75 14.55 -16.42
N SER A 221 11.33 13.39 -15.90
CA SER A 221 10.49 12.45 -16.66
C SER A 221 9.01 12.88 -16.75
N LEU A 222 8.59 13.87 -15.96
CA LEU A 222 7.22 14.40 -16.03
C LEU A 222 7.07 15.35 -17.23
N ALA A 223 5.82 15.43 -17.71
CA ALA A 223 5.41 16.42 -18.72
C ALA A 223 5.84 17.83 -18.29
N PRO A 224 6.27 18.71 -19.22
CA PRO A 224 6.78 20.05 -18.88
C PRO A 224 5.87 20.84 -17.94
N GLU A 225 4.55 20.73 -18.12
CA GLU A 225 3.51 21.41 -17.35
C GLU A 225 3.47 20.94 -15.90
N ILE A 226 3.72 19.64 -15.66
CA ILE A 226 3.83 19.07 -14.31
C ILE A 226 5.20 19.40 -13.71
N ARG A 227 6.25 19.42 -14.54
CA ARG A 227 7.63 19.61 -14.11
C ARG A 227 7.83 20.95 -13.42
N GLU A 228 7.29 22.04 -13.97
CA GLU A 228 7.38 23.36 -13.36
C GLU A 228 6.69 23.39 -12.00
N HIS A 229 5.50 22.76 -11.92
CA HIS A 229 4.71 22.69 -10.69
C HIS A 229 5.39 21.86 -9.58
N VAL A 230 5.97 20.71 -9.93
CA VAL A 230 6.59 19.77 -8.98
C VAL A 230 8.05 20.13 -8.68
N GLY A 231 8.78 20.69 -9.65
CA GLY A 231 10.23 20.81 -9.64
C GLY A 231 10.79 21.81 -8.64
N ARG A 232 10.08 22.91 -8.37
CA ARG A 232 10.48 23.85 -7.29
C ARG A 232 10.37 23.22 -5.90
N THR A 233 9.49 22.25 -5.76
CA THR A 233 9.03 21.81 -4.45
C THR A 233 9.68 20.50 -4.04
N ALA A 234 9.86 19.57 -4.98
CA ALA A 234 10.33 18.24 -4.66
C ALA A 234 11.79 18.21 -4.16
N SER A 235 12.66 19.09 -4.66
CA SER A 235 14.06 19.19 -4.19
C SER A 235 14.18 19.73 -2.76
N GLU A 236 13.20 20.50 -2.29
CA GLU A 236 13.21 21.15 -0.98
C GLU A 236 12.53 20.31 0.11
N ILE A 237 11.77 19.26 -0.26
CA ILE A 237 11.06 18.36 0.68
C ILE A 237 11.94 17.91 1.86
N PRO A 238 13.19 17.44 1.66
CA PRO A 238 14.01 16.95 2.78
C PRO A 238 14.37 18.05 3.78
N THR A 239 14.35 19.31 3.36
CA THR A 239 14.68 20.49 4.18
C THR A 239 13.46 21.16 4.80
N MET A 240 12.25 20.87 4.33
CA MET A 240 10.99 21.47 4.80
C MET A 240 10.50 20.89 6.14
N GLY A 241 11.15 19.83 6.64
CA GLY A 241 10.77 19.18 7.89
C GLY A 241 9.41 18.49 7.79
N THR A 242 8.55 18.64 8.79
CA THR A 242 7.28 17.90 8.89
C THR A 242 6.05 18.66 8.39
N ILE A 243 6.20 19.93 8.02
CA ILE A 243 5.11 20.80 7.57
C ILE A 243 5.27 21.04 6.07
N MET A 244 4.20 20.80 5.31
CA MET A 244 4.19 21.01 3.87
C MET A 244 3.38 22.26 3.54
N PRO A 245 4.02 23.31 2.98
CA PRO A 245 3.33 24.54 2.59
C PRO A 245 2.50 24.40 1.30
N PHE A 246 2.58 23.25 0.64
CA PHE A 246 1.84 22.92 -0.57
C PHE A 246 0.99 21.68 -0.37
N ARG A 247 -0.04 21.57 -1.23
CA ARG A 247 -0.97 20.44 -1.29
C ARG A 247 -0.33 19.21 -1.96
N PRO A 248 -0.88 18.00 -1.76
CA PRO A 248 -0.35 16.79 -2.39
C PRO A 248 -0.38 16.88 -3.92
N PHE A 249 0.66 16.35 -4.55
CA PHE A 249 0.77 16.28 -6.02
C PHE A 249 0.09 15.03 -6.59
N PHE A 250 0.09 13.93 -5.84
CA PHE A 250 -0.49 12.66 -6.24
C PHE A 250 -1.69 12.37 -5.36
N VAL A 251 -2.86 12.23 -5.98
CA VAL A 251 -4.11 11.96 -5.28
C VAL A 251 -4.70 10.65 -5.77
N ASN A 252 -4.88 9.69 -4.88
CA ASN A 252 -5.67 8.49 -5.14
C ASN A 252 -7.07 8.66 -4.58
N LEU A 253 -8.09 8.46 -5.42
CA LEU A 253 -9.49 8.58 -5.06
C LEU A 253 -10.11 7.19 -4.93
N ALA A 254 -10.32 6.77 -3.69
CA ALA A 254 -11.00 5.54 -3.29
C ALA A 254 -12.29 5.88 -2.50
N ASN A 255 -12.91 7.02 -2.83
CA ASN A 255 -14.05 7.59 -2.10
C ASN A 255 -15.42 7.19 -2.67
N ASP A 256 -15.49 6.87 -3.96
CA ASP A 256 -16.69 6.37 -4.62
C ASP A 256 -16.59 4.85 -4.81
N PRO A 257 -17.36 4.04 -4.05
CA PRO A 257 -17.27 2.58 -4.09
C PRO A 257 -18.11 1.95 -5.21
N VAL A 258 -18.85 2.75 -5.99
CA VAL A 258 -19.80 2.24 -7.00
C VAL A 258 -19.04 1.46 -8.07
N CYS A 259 -19.48 0.24 -8.32
CA CYS A 259 -18.94 -0.61 -9.39
C CYS A 259 -20.06 -1.46 -9.98
N ASN A 260 -20.03 -1.65 -11.31
CA ASN A 260 -20.94 -2.56 -12.01
C ASN A 260 -20.60 -4.05 -11.74
N LEU A 261 -19.39 -4.35 -11.24
CA LEU A 261 -18.91 -5.68 -10.90
C LEU A 261 -18.89 -5.94 -9.39
N TYR A 262 -18.80 -7.22 -9.02
CA TYR A 262 -18.66 -7.70 -7.64
C TYR A 262 -17.65 -8.86 -7.57
N CYS A 263 -16.42 -8.55 -7.99
CA CYS A 263 -15.32 -9.52 -8.05
C CYS A 263 -15.06 -10.13 -6.65
N PRO A 264 -14.98 -11.47 -6.49
CA PRO A 264 -14.87 -12.10 -5.17
C PRO A 264 -13.69 -11.64 -4.32
N SER A 265 -12.56 -11.30 -4.94
CA SER A 265 -11.35 -10.77 -4.27
C SER A 265 -11.49 -9.33 -3.77
N CYS A 266 -12.57 -8.63 -4.14
CA CYS A 266 -12.79 -7.22 -3.85
C CYS A 266 -14.03 -6.98 -2.98
N ARG A 267 -15.15 -7.65 -3.27
CA ARG A 267 -16.43 -7.50 -2.55
C ARG A 267 -17.31 -8.73 -2.68
N GLN A 268 -18.23 -8.92 -1.74
CA GLN A 268 -19.23 -10.00 -1.79
C GLN A 268 -20.37 -9.65 -2.77
N ASP A 269 -20.84 -8.39 -2.73
CA ASP A 269 -21.98 -7.91 -3.52
C ASP A 269 -21.68 -6.56 -4.20
N LYS A 270 -22.57 -6.16 -5.13
CA LYS A 270 -22.54 -4.82 -5.72
C LYS A 270 -22.76 -3.77 -4.63
N ILE A 271 -21.98 -2.69 -4.67
CA ILE A 271 -22.15 -1.56 -3.76
C ILE A 271 -22.99 -0.51 -4.47
N ILE A 272 -24.21 -0.32 -3.98
CA ILE A 272 -25.16 0.68 -4.48
C ILE A 272 -25.47 1.62 -3.30
N PRO A 273 -24.93 2.85 -3.28
CA PRO A 273 -25.26 3.85 -2.28
C PRO A 273 -26.76 4.15 -2.27
N ASP A 274 -27.32 4.36 -1.09
CA ASP A 274 -28.65 4.97 -0.98
C ASP A 274 -28.62 6.44 -1.41
N ALA A 275 -29.80 7.08 -1.52
CA ALA A 275 -29.90 8.47 -1.97
C ALA A 275 -29.13 9.45 -1.07
N THR A 276 -29.09 9.20 0.24
CA THR A 276 -28.41 10.07 1.21
C THR A 276 -26.90 9.93 1.12
N GLU A 277 -26.40 8.71 0.96
CA GLU A 277 -24.98 8.46 0.72
C GLU A 277 -24.55 9.01 -0.65
N LEU A 278 -25.31 8.76 -1.71
CA LEU A 278 -25.00 9.30 -3.04
C LEU A 278 -24.88 10.82 -3.01
N HIS A 279 -25.84 11.51 -2.38
CA HIS A 279 -25.80 12.96 -2.25
C HIS A 279 -24.55 13.44 -1.50
N ARG A 280 -24.17 12.76 -0.41
CA ARG A 280 -22.92 13.06 0.32
C ARG A 280 -21.67 12.87 -0.53
N ILE A 281 -21.61 11.81 -1.35
CA ILE A 281 -20.48 11.58 -2.25
C ILE A 281 -20.41 12.66 -3.33
N GLU A 282 -21.55 13.06 -3.91
CA GLU A 282 -21.62 14.14 -4.90
C GLU A 282 -21.22 15.49 -4.31
N GLU A 283 -21.77 15.85 -3.15
CA GLU A 283 -21.43 17.09 -2.44
C GLU A 283 -19.93 17.14 -2.10
N ALA A 284 -19.38 16.04 -1.58
CA ALA A 284 -17.96 15.95 -1.29
C ALA A 284 -17.09 16.02 -2.57
N THR A 285 -17.61 15.52 -3.70
CA THR A 285 -16.91 15.64 -4.99
C THR A 285 -16.80 17.10 -5.41
N ASP A 286 -17.91 17.83 -5.32
CA ASP A 286 -17.99 19.22 -5.75
C ASP A 286 -17.21 20.15 -4.79
N ASN A 287 -17.34 19.94 -3.48
CA ASN A 287 -16.83 20.86 -2.46
C ASN A 287 -15.42 20.52 -1.94
N VAL A 288 -14.97 19.27 -2.06
CA VAL A 288 -13.66 18.82 -1.54
C VAL A 288 -12.76 18.31 -2.65
N VAL A 289 -13.22 17.34 -3.44
CA VAL A 289 -12.37 16.64 -4.41
C VAL A 289 -11.97 17.57 -5.56
N ILE A 290 -12.93 18.24 -6.21
CA ILE A 290 -12.65 19.15 -7.32
C ILE A 290 -11.66 20.27 -6.90
N PRO A 291 -11.88 21.00 -5.78
CA PRO A 291 -10.93 22.01 -5.31
C PRO A 291 -9.55 21.46 -4.96
N LEU A 292 -9.47 20.25 -4.38
CA LEU A 292 -8.20 19.59 -4.08
C LEU A 292 -7.39 19.31 -5.35
N LEU A 293 -8.06 18.84 -6.41
CA LEU A 293 -7.41 18.43 -7.64
C LEU A 293 -6.90 19.58 -8.52
N LYS A 294 -7.38 20.81 -8.32
CA LYS A 294 -6.90 22.00 -9.07
C LYS A 294 -5.39 22.23 -8.92
N THR A 295 -4.80 21.78 -7.82
CA THR A 295 -3.36 21.88 -7.54
C THR A 295 -2.64 20.53 -7.61
N ALA A 296 -3.33 19.45 -7.99
CA ALA A 296 -2.71 18.14 -8.10
C ALA A 296 -2.07 17.96 -9.48
N ALA A 297 -0.98 17.18 -9.53
CA ALA A 297 -0.32 16.80 -10.77
C ALA A 297 -0.93 15.52 -11.36
N VAL A 298 -1.29 14.56 -10.50
CA VAL A 298 -1.85 13.27 -10.93
C VAL A 298 -3.00 12.88 -10.03
N VAL A 299 -4.09 12.42 -10.63
CA VAL A 299 -5.19 11.75 -9.94
C VAL A 299 -5.37 10.32 -10.44
N GLU A 300 -5.48 9.38 -9.50
CA GLU A 300 -5.86 7.99 -9.77
C GLU A 300 -7.34 7.76 -9.42
N LEU A 301 -8.09 7.21 -10.37
CA LEU A 301 -9.54 6.99 -10.32
C LEU A 301 -9.88 5.60 -10.86
N SER A 302 -10.54 4.67 -10.18
CA SER A 302 -11.05 4.70 -8.81
C SER A 302 -10.42 3.55 -8.01
N GLY A 303 -9.89 3.85 -6.83
CA GLY A 303 -9.31 2.85 -5.93
C GLY A 303 -10.34 1.98 -5.19
N ALA A 304 -11.65 2.29 -5.29
CA ALA A 304 -12.71 1.55 -4.57
C ALA A 304 -13.92 1.15 -5.44
N GLY A 305 -13.98 1.59 -6.69
CA GLY A 305 -15.10 1.43 -7.61
C GLY A 305 -14.64 1.35 -9.06
N ASP A 306 -15.52 1.71 -9.99
CA ASP A 306 -15.16 1.92 -11.40
C ASP A 306 -15.45 3.37 -11.82
N PRO A 307 -14.50 4.08 -12.45
CA PRO A 307 -14.63 5.49 -12.80
C PRO A 307 -15.78 5.77 -13.76
N PHE A 308 -16.24 4.77 -14.51
CA PHE A 308 -17.35 4.87 -15.45
C PHE A 308 -18.68 4.35 -14.91
N ALA A 309 -18.69 3.77 -13.70
CA ALA A 309 -19.91 3.34 -13.01
C ALA A 309 -20.42 4.42 -12.03
N GLY A 310 -19.50 5.05 -11.29
CA GLY A 310 -19.82 6.05 -10.28
C GLY A 310 -20.28 7.38 -10.87
N ARG A 311 -21.44 7.87 -10.43
CA ARG A 311 -21.96 9.18 -10.89
C ARG A 311 -21.03 10.32 -10.51
N SER A 312 -20.51 10.29 -9.29
CA SER A 312 -19.59 11.31 -8.80
C SER A 312 -18.25 11.29 -9.56
N CYS A 313 -17.75 10.10 -9.89
CA CYS A 313 -16.58 9.97 -10.78
C CYS A 313 -16.86 10.57 -12.17
N MET A 314 -18.00 10.25 -12.80
CA MET A 314 -18.37 10.83 -14.10
C MET A 314 -18.55 12.35 -14.05
N ARG A 315 -19.10 12.90 -12.94
CA ARG A 315 -19.16 14.36 -12.71
C ARG A 315 -17.77 14.98 -12.67
N LEU A 316 -16.84 14.37 -11.93
CA LEU A 316 -15.45 14.83 -11.88
C LEU A 316 -14.80 14.79 -13.27
N LEU A 317 -14.95 13.68 -14.01
CA LEU A 317 -14.41 13.56 -15.37
C LEU A 317 -14.94 14.65 -16.31
N ALA A 318 -16.22 15.03 -16.18
CA ALA A 318 -16.83 16.12 -16.95
C ALA A 318 -16.35 17.52 -16.53
N ALA A 319 -15.97 17.71 -15.25
CA ALA A 319 -15.53 18.99 -14.72
C ALA A 319 -14.07 19.34 -15.07
N ILE A 320 -13.23 18.32 -15.32
CA ILE A 320 -11.80 18.52 -15.60
C ILE A 320 -11.61 19.31 -16.90
N ASN A 321 -10.84 20.38 -16.84
CA ASN A 321 -10.56 21.26 -17.97
C ASN A 321 -9.17 21.89 -17.87
N ALA A 322 -8.69 22.49 -18.96
CA ALA A 322 -7.35 23.05 -19.02
C ALA A 322 -7.11 24.27 -18.14
N ASN A 323 -8.15 25.07 -17.90
CA ASN A 323 -8.02 26.33 -17.17
C ASN A 323 -7.97 26.09 -15.66
N ASP A 324 -8.85 25.23 -15.15
CA ASP A 324 -8.92 24.91 -13.71
C ASP A 324 -7.90 23.85 -13.27
N PHE A 325 -7.45 22.99 -14.18
CA PHE A 325 -6.57 21.85 -13.89
C PHE A 325 -5.37 21.81 -14.84
N PRO A 326 -4.53 22.86 -14.87
CA PRO A 326 -3.49 23.01 -15.88
C PRO A 326 -2.45 21.88 -15.87
N ALA A 327 -2.12 21.34 -14.70
CA ALA A 327 -1.11 20.28 -14.54
C ALA A 327 -1.70 18.87 -14.36
N LEU A 328 -3.01 18.71 -14.22
CA LEU A 328 -3.61 17.44 -13.81
C LEU A 328 -3.57 16.39 -14.94
N LYS A 329 -2.98 15.24 -14.63
CA LYS A 329 -3.07 14.01 -15.43
C LYS A 329 -3.92 12.95 -14.73
N LEU A 330 -4.63 12.13 -15.51
CA LEU A 330 -5.49 11.07 -15.01
C LEU A 330 -4.85 9.69 -15.19
N VAL A 331 -4.95 8.87 -14.14
CA VAL A 331 -4.74 7.42 -14.18
C VAL A 331 -6.08 6.76 -13.92
N LEU A 332 -6.64 6.11 -14.93
CA LEU A 332 -7.97 5.48 -14.86
C LEU A 332 -7.83 3.97 -14.58
N MET A 333 -8.07 3.56 -13.35
CA MET A 333 -8.26 2.16 -12.95
C MET A 333 -9.71 1.75 -13.24
N THR A 334 -9.92 0.87 -14.21
CA THR A 334 -11.25 0.41 -14.62
C THR A 334 -11.29 -1.10 -14.82
N ASN A 335 -12.46 -1.71 -14.62
CA ASN A 335 -12.73 -3.09 -15.07
C ASN A 335 -12.99 -3.18 -16.59
N GLY A 336 -13.08 -2.04 -17.28
CA GLY A 336 -13.17 -1.94 -18.74
C GLY A 336 -14.53 -2.26 -19.36
N ASN A 337 -15.51 -2.79 -18.63
CA ASN A 337 -16.81 -3.15 -19.21
C ASN A 337 -17.62 -1.92 -19.65
N LEU A 338 -17.43 -0.79 -18.97
CA LEU A 338 -18.13 0.46 -19.27
C LEU A 338 -17.29 1.43 -20.12
N LEU A 339 -16.03 1.12 -20.43
CA LEU A 339 -15.15 1.92 -21.29
C LEU A 339 -15.52 1.75 -22.79
N SER A 340 -16.76 2.06 -23.14
CA SER A 340 -17.19 2.05 -24.55
C SER A 340 -16.67 3.29 -25.27
N SER A 341 -16.49 3.18 -26.60
CA SER A 341 -16.12 4.33 -27.43
C SER A 341 -17.15 5.46 -27.37
N GLU A 342 -18.43 5.12 -27.20
CA GLU A 342 -19.53 6.09 -27.04
C GLU A 342 -19.40 6.85 -25.72
N LEU A 343 -19.20 6.15 -24.59
CA LEU A 343 -19.04 6.81 -23.30
C LEU A 343 -17.77 7.66 -23.27
N TRP A 344 -16.67 7.14 -23.82
CA TRP A 344 -15.43 7.89 -23.94
C TRP A 344 -15.59 9.19 -24.75
N GLY A 345 -16.35 9.14 -25.84
CA GLY A 345 -16.65 10.30 -26.68
C GLY A 345 -17.39 11.42 -25.96
N ARG A 346 -17.99 11.16 -24.78
CA ARG A 346 -18.62 12.21 -23.95
C ARG A 346 -17.61 13.06 -23.17
N PHE A 347 -16.34 12.65 -23.15
CA PHE A 347 -15.28 13.27 -22.36
C PHE A 347 -14.13 13.78 -23.25
N GLU A 348 -14.45 14.53 -24.30
CA GLU A 348 -13.45 15.14 -25.22
C GLU A 348 -12.45 16.03 -24.46
N ASN A 349 -12.87 16.61 -23.33
CA ASN A 349 -12.05 17.42 -22.43
C ASN A 349 -10.85 16.66 -21.81
N LEU A 350 -10.85 15.32 -21.87
CA LEU A 350 -9.77 14.48 -21.33
C LEU A 350 -8.64 14.21 -22.34
N GLU A 351 -8.79 14.59 -23.61
CA GLU A 351 -7.75 14.37 -24.63
C GLU A 351 -6.42 15.02 -24.22
N GLY A 352 -5.33 14.24 -24.28
CA GLY A 352 -4.00 14.68 -23.84
C GLY A 352 -3.82 14.77 -22.32
N ARG A 353 -4.82 14.40 -21.51
CA ARG A 353 -4.75 14.45 -20.03
C ARG A 353 -4.63 13.07 -19.38
N VAL A 354 -4.86 12.00 -20.12
CA VAL A 354 -4.90 10.65 -19.56
C VAL A 354 -3.51 10.03 -19.66
N ALA A 355 -2.80 10.01 -18.54
CA ALA A 355 -1.48 9.40 -18.42
C ALA A 355 -1.55 7.88 -18.52
N SER A 356 -2.60 7.25 -18.01
CA SER A 356 -2.76 5.81 -18.16
C SER A 356 -4.21 5.36 -18.05
N ILE A 357 -4.60 4.39 -18.88
CA ILE A 357 -5.77 3.55 -18.61
C ILE A 357 -5.25 2.19 -18.15
N ASN A 358 -5.68 1.77 -16.96
CA ASN A 358 -5.33 0.51 -16.32
C ASN A 358 -6.58 -0.38 -16.30
N ILE A 359 -6.64 -1.37 -17.20
CA ILE A 359 -7.80 -2.27 -17.35
C ILE A 359 -7.56 -3.57 -16.61
N SER A 360 -8.46 -3.87 -15.68
CA SER A 360 -8.46 -5.03 -14.81
C SER A 360 -9.23 -6.21 -15.45
N ILE A 361 -8.53 -7.25 -15.92
CA ILE A 361 -9.15 -8.38 -16.66
C ILE A 361 -9.06 -9.71 -15.91
N ASP A 362 -7.92 -10.05 -15.32
CA ASP A 362 -7.66 -11.30 -14.55
C ASP A 362 -7.91 -12.64 -15.27
N ALA A 363 -8.06 -12.66 -16.58
CA ALA A 363 -8.31 -13.88 -17.35
C ALA A 363 -7.92 -13.73 -18.83
N ALA A 364 -7.54 -14.84 -19.46
CA ALA A 364 -7.40 -14.98 -20.90
C ALA A 364 -8.60 -15.72 -21.53
N THR A 365 -9.49 -16.31 -20.72
CA THR A 365 -10.67 -17.03 -21.19
C THR A 365 -11.98 -16.53 -20.56
N GLN A 366 -13.09 -16.69 -21.29
CA GLN A 366 -14.44 -16.39 -20.80
C GLN A 366 -14.78 -17.16 -19.51
N HIS A 367 -14.36 -18.42 -19.41
CA HIS A 367 -14.64 -19.25 -18.23
C HIS A 367 -14.00 -18.66 -16.98
N THR A 368 -12.67 -18.46 -17.00
CA THR A 368 -11.93 -17.90 -15.87
C THR A 368 -12.40 -16.49 -15.53
N TYR A 369 -12.69 -15.68 -16.55
CA TYR A 369 -13.24 -14.34 -16.37
C TYR A 369 -14.58 -14.36 -15.60
N SER A 370 -15.49 -15.28 -15.95
CA SER A 370 -16.79 -15.39 -15.28
C SER A 370 -16.69 -15.75 -13.79
N LEU A 371 -15.63 -16.46 -13.39
CA LEU A 371 -15.36 -16.81 -12.00
C LEU A 371 -14.84 -15.61 -11.20
N LEU A 372 -13.91 -14.85 -11.77
CA LEU A 372 -13.13 -13.82 -11.08
C LEU A 372 -13.71 -12.41 -11.22
N ARG A 373 -14.31 -12.07 -12.37
CA ARG A 373 -14.85 -10.74 -12.71
C ARG A 373 -16.38 -10.75 -12.80
N ARG A 374 -17.02 -11.25 -11.74
CA ARG A 374 -18.48 -11.44 -11.65
C ARG A 374 -19.27 -10.17 -11.96
N GLY A 375 -20.30 -10.32 -12.80
CA GLY A 375 -21.14 -9.24 -13.30
C GLY A 375 -20.62 -8.58 -14.59
N GLY A 376 -19.48 -9.02 -15.11
CA GLY A 376 -18.88 -8.52 -16.34
C GLY A 376 -19.08 -9.48 -17.50
N ASP A 377 -18.77 -8.99 -18.69
CA ASP A 377 -18.80 -9.73 -19.95
C ASP A 377 -17.42 -9.72 -20.60
N PHE A 378 -16.87 -10.90 -20.92
CA PHE A 378 -15.48 -11.00 -21.40
C PHE A 378 -15.32 -10.36 -22.77
N ASP A 379 -16.23 -10.65 -23.71
CA ASP A 379 -16.18 -10.11 -25.05
C ASP A 379 -16.27 -8.57 -25.04
N THR A 380 -17.12 -8.01 -24.18
CA THR A 380 -17.23 -6.56 -23.96
C THR A 380 -15.93 -5.96 -23.45
N VAL A 381 -15.31 -6.51 -22.40
CA VAL A 381 -14.04 -5.96 -21.88
C VAL A 381 -12.92 -6.08 -22.90
N ILE A 382 -12.85 -7.18 -23.67
CA ILE A 382 -11.84 -7.34 -24.73
C ILE A 382 -12.06 -6.33 -25.86
N LYS A 383 -13.31 -6.12 -26.30
CA LYS A 383 -13.66 -5.08 -27.27
C LYS A 383 -13.23 -3.69 -26.78
N ASN A 384 -13.56 -3.35 -25.54
CA ASN A 384 -13.24 -2.05 -24.96
C ASN A 384 -11.73 -1.87 -24.71
N ALA A 385 -11.01 -2.95 -24.36
CA ALA A 385 -9.56 -2.93 -24.23
C ALA A 385 -8.88 -2.69 -25.58
N ARG A 386 -9.37 -3.30 -26.68
CA ARG A 386 -8.89 -3.01 -28.04
C ARG A 386 -9.15 -1.57 -28.45
N PHE A 387 -10.29 -1.00 -28.06
CA PHE A 387 -10.56 0.43 -28.24
C PHE A 387 -9.54 1.29 -27.48
N ALA A 388 -9.24 0.98 -26.21
CA ALA A 388 -8.18 1.67 -25.48
C ALA A 388 -6.81 1.51 -26.15
N GLY A 389 -6.52 0.35 -26.75
CA GLY A 389 -5.31 0.12 -27.53
C GLY A 389 -5.24 0.98 -28.81
N GLN A 390 -6.39 1.33 -29.40
CA GLN A 390 -6.46 2.32 -30.48
C GLN A 390 -6.15 3.73 -29.96
N LEU A 391 -6.71 4.13 -28.81
CA LEU A 391 -6.42 5.42 -28.19
C LEU A 391 -4.92 5.60 -27.91
N TYR A 392 -4.27 4.55 -27.37
CA TYR A 392 -2.83 4.55 -27.12
C TYR A 392 -2.03 4.71 -28.41
N ARG A 393 -2.32 3.91 -29.44
CA ARG A 393 -1.63 3.99 -30.74
C ARG A 393 -1.81 5.35 -31.43
N GLN A 394 -2.93 6.03 -31.18
CA GLN A 394 -3.20 7.38 -31.70
C GLN A 394 -2.55 8.49 -30.86
N GLY A 395 -1.88 8.17 -29.75
CA GLY A 395 -1.29 9.15 -28.84
C GLY A 395 -2.32 9.93 -28.01
N LYS A 396 -3.57 9.47 -27.94
CA LYS A 396 -4.63 10.12 -27.16
C LYS A 396 -4.51 9.86 -25.65
N ILE A 397 -3.87 8.74 -25.29
CA ILE A 397 -3.47 8.39 -23.93
C ILE A 397 -1.99 8.02 -23.93
N GLU A 398 -1.28 8.28 -22.84
CA GLU A 398 0.17 8.06 -22.77
C GLU A 398 0.54 6.57 -22.54
N ASN A 399 -0.35 5.81 -21.89
CA ASN A 399 -0.12 4.40 -21.56
C ASN A 399 -1.43 3.60 -21.50
N LEU A 400 -1.38 2.33 -21.91
CA LEU A 400 -2.41 1.32 -21.67
C LEU A 400 -1.81 0.15 -20.89
N LYS A 401 -2.24 -0.03 -19.65
CA LYS A 401 -1.83 -1.13 -18.78
C LYS A 401 -2.94 -2.15 -18.64
N LEU A 402 -2.65 -3.44 -18.84
CA LEU A 402 -3.56 -4.52 -18.48
C LEU A 402 -3.13 -5.14 -17.14
N CYS A 403 -4.04 -5.15 -16.18
CA CYS A 403 -3.81 -5.66 -14.83
C CYS A 403 -4.40 -7.06 -14.66
N TYR A 404 -3.67 -7.88 -13.90
CA TYR A 404 -3.97 -9.28 -13.68
C TYR A 404 -3.61 -9.68 -12.25
N VAL A 405 -4.61 -9.93 -11.40
CA VAL A 405 -4.39 -10.46 -10.05
C VAL A 405 -4.24 -11.97 -10.15
N VAL A 406 -3.04 -12.46 -9.82
CA VAL A 406 -2.68 -13.88 -9.91
C VAL A 406 -3.33 -14.65 -8.76
N GLN A 407 -4.13 -15.66 -9.11
CA GLN A 407 -4.91 -16.50 -8.21
C GLN A 407 -4.93 -17.96 -8.70
N ARG A 408 -5.39 -18.87 -7.85
CA ARG A 408 -5.49 -20.31 -8.14
C ARG A 408 -6.24 -20.60 -9.45
N GLU A 409 -7.28 -19.83 -9.77
CA GLU A 409 -8.12 -20.07 -10.95
C GLU A 409 -7.46 -19.68 -12.27
N ASN A 410 -6.48 -18.77 -12.25
CA ASN A 410 -6.04 -18.10 -13.48
C ASN A 410 -4.55 -18.25 -13.79
N PHE A 411 -3.69 -18.60 -12.83
CA PHE A 411 -2.24 -18.55 -13.01
C PHE A 411 -1.68 -19.39 -14.18
N THR A 412 -2.38 -20.44 -14.61
CA THR A 412 -2.01 -21.23 -15.79
C THR A 412 -2.26 -20.49 -17.11
N GLU A 413 -3.12 -19.47 -17.13
CA GLU A 413 -3.44 -18.62 -18.28
C GLU A 413 -2.47 -17.43 -18.44
N MET A 414 -1.49 -17.24 -17.54
CA MET A 414 -0.65 -16.03 -17.55
C MET A 414 0.06 -15.81 -18.90
N LYS A 415 0.54 -16.88 -19.55
CA LYS A 415 1.19 -16.78 -20.87
C LYS A 415 0.20 -16.39 -21.98
N ASP A 416 -1.00 -16.96 -21.94
CA ASP A 416 -2.06 -16.64 -22.90
C ASP A 416 -2.54 -15.20 -22.72
N PHE A 417 -2.57 -14.72 -21.47
CA PHE A 417 -2.85 -13.33 -21.17
C PHE A 417 -1.79 -12.37 -21.74
N VAL A 418 -0.50 -12.78 -21.78
CA VAL A 418 0.55 -12.01 -22.47
C VAL A 418 0.29 -11.94 -23.97
N ALA A 419 -0.10 -13.04 -24.60
CA ALA A 419 -0.45 -13.04 -26.02
C ALA A 419 -1.65 -12.11 -26.30
N LEU A 420 -2.69 -12.18 -25.47
CA LEU A 420 -3.87 -11.33 -25.56
C LEU A 420 -3.54 -9.85 -25.38
N ALA A 421 -2.67 -9.49 -24.43
CA ALA A 421 -2.26 -8.11 -24.21
C ALA A 421 -1.51 -7.51 -25.40
N ARG A 422 -0.64 -8.29 -26.04
CA ARG A 422 0.05 -7.90 -27.27
C ARG A 422 -0.94 -7.69 -28.42
N GLU A 423 -1.93 -8.57 -28.54
CA GLU A 423 -2.98 -8.45 -29.56
C GLU A 423 -3.86 -7.20 -29.37
N ILE A 424 -4.16 -6.85 -28.12
CA ILE A 424 -4.87 -5.62 -27.75
C ILE A 424 -4.02 -4.37 -28.08
N GLY A 425 -2.70 -4.49 -28.07
CA GLY A 425 -1.77 -3.37 -28.22
C GLY A 425 -1.56 -2.61 -26.92
N ALA A 426 -1.55 -3.32 -25.78
CA ALA A 426 -1.19 -2.74 -24.49
C ALA A 426 0.30 -2.36 -24.45
N SER A 427 0.63 -1.27 -23.77
CA SER A 427 2.01 -0.82 -23.58
C SER A 427 2.65 -1.39 -22.31
N GLN A 428 1.83 -1.85 -21.35
CA GLN A 428 2.28 -2.50 -20.13
C GLN A 428 1.31 -3.60 -19.69
N MET A 429 1.84 -4.56 -18.94
CA MET A 429 1.09 -5.56 -18.20
C MET A 429 1.54 -5.58 -16.75
N HIS A 430 0.60 -5.81 -15.83
CA HIS A 430 0.90 -5.91 -14.42
C HIS A 430 0.29 -7.17 -13.81
N PHE A 431 1.12 -8.13 -13.48
CA PHE A 431 0.77 -9.33 -12.72
C PHE A 431 0.97 -9.06 -11.23
N GLN A 432 -0.14 -9.01 -10.50
CA GLN A 432 -0.19 -8.60 -9.10
C GLN A 432 -0.44 -9.80 -8.18
N ASN A 433 0.12 -9.74 -6.98
CA ASN A 433 -0.18 -10.71 -5.94
C ASN A 433 -1.59 -10.47 -5.38
N LEU A 434 -2.29 -11.55 -5.05
CA LEU A 434 -3.60 -11.46 -4.40
C LEU A 434 -3.46 -10.89 -2.98
N ALA A 435 -4.11 -9.77 -2.71
CA ALA A 435 -4.30 -9.27 -1.34
C ALA A 435 -5.62 -9.79 -0.76
N ASN A 436 -5.67 -9.98 0.57
CA ASN A 436 -6.88 -10.45 1.24
C ASN A 436 -7.76 -9.27 1.69
N PHE A 437 -8.80 -8.95 0.93
CA PHE A 437 -9.80 -7.93 1.31
C PHE A 437 -11.12 -8.52 1.83
N THR A 438 -11.51 -9.68 1.33
CA THR A 438 -12.88 -10.22 1.50
C THR A 438 -12.93 -11.69 1.88
N PHE A 439 -11.84 -12.42 1.63
CA PHE A 439 -11.82 -13.85 1.82
C PHE A 439 -11.63 -14.19 3.29
N THR A 440 -12.24 -15.30 3.71
CA THR A 440 -11.80 -15.95 4.94
C THR A 440 -10.33 -16.34 4.79
N GLN A 441 -9.67 -16.58 5.91
CA GLN A 441 -8.26 -16.93 5.89
C GLN A 441 -7.97 -18.23 5.13
N GLU A 442 -8.86 -19.22 5.27
CA GLU A 442 -8.82 -20.47 4.52
C GLU A 442 -8.99 -20.24 3.02
N GLN A 443 -9.99 -19.43 2.63
CA GLN A 443 -10.21 -19.08 1.23
C GLN A 443 -9.03 -18.31 0.62
N TYR A 444 -8.44 -17.39 1.39
CA TYR A 444 -7.25 -16.67 0.95
C TYR A 444 -6.08 -17.62 0.77
N ALA A 445 -5.82 -18.49 1.75
CA ALA A 445 -4.75 -19.48 1.67
C ALA A 445 -4.93 -20.49 0.52
N ASP A 446 -6.17 -20.77 0.08
CA ASP A 446 -6.47 -21.61 -1.09
C ASP A 446 -6.31 -20.87 -2.44
N LYS A 447 -6.41 -19.54 -2.44
CA LYS A 447 -6.38 -18.72 -3.68
C LYS A 447 -5.04 -18.04 -3.92
N ALA A 448 -4.34 -17.68 -2.85
CA ALA A 448 -3.10 -16.89 -2.87
C ALA A 448 -1.89 -17.77 -3.20
N ILE A 449 -1.81 -18.22 -4.45
CA ILE A 449 -0.75 -19.15 -4.90
C ILE A 449 0.68 -18.57 -4.83
N HIS A 450 0.80 -17.25 -4.72
CA HIS A 450 2.09 -16.56 -4.53
C HIS A 450 2.68 -16.82 -3.14
N LEU A 451 1.89 -17.30 -2.17
CA LEU A 451 2.38 -17.67 -0.85
C LEU A 451 3.22 -18.96 -0.92
N PRO A 452 4.43 -19.00 -0.32
CA PRO A 452 5.30 -20.18 -0.35
C PRO A 452 4.67 -21.47 0.21
N ALA A 453 3.72 -21.34 1.14
CA ALA A 453 3.02 -22.49 1.74
C ALA A 453 1.92 -23.09 0.84
N HIS A 454 1.57 -22.42 -0.27
CA HIS A 454 0.50 -22.88 -1.15
C HIS A 454 0.96 -24.13 -1.95
N PRO A 455 0.15 -25.20 -2.08
CA PRO A 455 0.55 -26.43 -2.80
C PRO A 455 1.00 -26.21 -4.26
N LEU A 456 0.38 -25.24 -4.94
CA LEU A 456 0.69 -24.86 -6.34
C LEU A 456 1.80 -23.80 -6.47
N HIS A 457 2.44 -23.35 -5.38
CA HIS A 457 3.46 -22.31 -5.43
C HIS A 457 4.64 -22.69 -6.35
N ALA A 458 5.11 -23.94 -6.25
CA ALA A 458 6.20 -24.44 -7.10
C ALA A 458 5.85 -24.40 -8.60
N GLN A 459 4.57 -24.63 -8.94
CA GLN A 459 4.11 -24.55 -10.32
C GLN A 459 4.09 -23.10 -10.83
N LEU A 460 3.63 -22.15 -10.01
CA LEU A 460 3.73 -20.73 -10.33
C LEU A 460 5.19 -20.32 -10.58
N GLN A 461 6.10 -20.72 -9.69
CA GLN A 461 7.54 -20.44 -9.81
C GLN A 461 8.12 -21.01 -11.11
N GLN A 462 7.61 -22.15 -11.59
CA GLN A 462 8.03 -22.70 -12.87
C GLN A 462 7.49 -21.90 -14.07
N ILE A 463 6.25 -21.41 -14.00
CA ILE A 463 5.63 -20.59 -15.05
C ILE A 463 6.38 -19.26 -15.19
N ILE A 464 6.64 -18.56 -14.09
CA ILE A 464 7.24 -17.21 -14.13
C ILE A 464 8.73 -17.19 -14.52
N LYS A 465 9.38 -18.36 -14.58
CA LYS A 465 10.72 -18.53 -15.13
C LYS A 465 10.75 -18.54 -16.66
N ASP A 466 9.59 -18.63 -17.32
CA ASP A 466 9.53 -18.54 -18.77
C ASP A 466 10.05 -17.16 -19.23
N PRO A 467 10.99 -17.08 -20.19
CA PRO A 467 11.57 -15.82 -20.66
C PRO A 467 10.55 -14.81 -21.18
N ILE A 468 9.32 -15.24 -21.51
CA ILE A 468 8.24 -14.32 -21.86
C ILE A 468 7.98 -13.27 -20.77
N PHE A 469 8.22 -13.60 -19.50
CA PHE A 469 8.03 -12.70 -18.34
C PHE A 469 9.23 -11.79 -18.06
N ASP A 470 10.28 -11.83 -18.88
CA ASP A 470 11.41 -10.88 -18.84
C ASP A 470 11.21 -9.69 -19.79
N ASP A 471 10.12 -9.69 -20.56
CA ASP A 471 9.75 -8.58 -21.44
C ASP A 471 9.57 -7.27 -20.64
N PRO A 472 10.18 -6.14 -21.04
CA PRO A 472 10.04 -4.85 -20.36
C PRO A 472 8.60 -4.33 -20.23
N MET A 473 7.68 -4.83 -21.07
CA MET A 473 6.24 -4.55 -20.97
C MET A 473 5.65 -5.12 -19.66
N ILE A 474 6.25 -6.14 -19.07
CA ILE A 474 5.69 -6.91 -17.97
C ILE A 474 6.26 -6.46 -16.62
N ILE A 475 5.36 -6.06 -15.73
CA ILE A 475 5.61 -5.86 -14.31
C ILE A 475 5.06 -7.09 -13.59
N LEU A 476 5.89 -7.81 -12.85
CA LEU A 476 5.52 -9.05 -12.19
C LEU A 476 5.90 -9.00 -10.70
N GLU A 477 4.91 -8.90 -9.83
CA GLU A 477 5.11 -8.85 -8.37
C GLU A 477 5.56 -10.20 -7.79
N ALA A 478 5.21 -11.33 -8.42
CA ALA A 478 5.51 -12.68 -7.92
C ALA A 478 6.97 -13.14 -8.11
N LYS A 479 7.85 -12.29 -8.69
CA LYS A 479 9.30 -12.57 -8.82
C LYS A 479 10.10 -12.33 -7.53
N GLY A 480 9.45 -11.83 -6.46
CA GLY A 480 10.05 -11.51 -5.15
C GLY A 480 9.90 -12.62 -4.12
#